data_AF-A0A0K8J9Z0-F1
#
_entry.id   AF-A0A0K8J9Z0-F1
#
_cell.length_a   1.000
_cell.length_b   1.000
_cell.length_c   1.000
_cell.angle_alpha   90.00
_cell.angle_beta   90.00
_cell.angle_gamma   90.00
#
_symmetry.space_group_name_H-M   'P 1'
#
loop_
_entity.id
_entity.type
_entity.pdbx_description
1 polymer ?
#
loop_
_entity_poly.entity_id
_entity_poly.type
_entity_poly.pdbx_seq_one_letter_code
_entity_poly.pdbx_strand_id
1 'polypeptide(L)'
;MEDWQKIKIDGVAFIEKCVAEFNVGELVKTPYSKFKVKIFERQNGTFIGFTNLQIKDKDGCPYAGVGHGETIEKALEDTIRYFFEMLEKKDLLTPDDFECVDPYDF
;
A
#
# COMPACT_ATOMS: atom_id res chain seq x y z
N MET A 1 10.47 -1.85 28.68
CA MET A 1 10.36 -1.35 27.30
C MET A 1 8.94 -0.80 27.18
N GLU A 2 8.78 0.49 26.91
CA GLU A 2 7.44 1.07 26.73
C GLU A 2 6.83 0.59 25.42
N ASP A 3 5.54 0.29 25.47
CA ASP A 3 4.78 -0.25 24.35
C ASP A 3 4.19 0.89 23.53
N TRP A 4 4.74 1.13 22.34
CA TRP A 4 4.33 2.21 21.43
C TRP A 4 2.83 2.13 21.09
N GLN A 5 2.22 0.95 21.17
CA GLN A 5 0.80 0.73 20.94
C GLN A 5 -0.09 1.48 21.93
N LYS A 6 0.45 1.92 23.07
CA LYS A 6 -0.28 2.65 24.11
C LYS A 6 -0.09 4.17 24.03
N ILE A 7 0.78 4.66 23.15
CA ILE A 7 1.01 6.10 22.99
C ILE A 7 -0.28 6.75 22.49
N LYS A 8 -0.77 7.73 23.25
CA LYS A 8 -1.92 8.56 22.90
C LYS A 8 -1.53 10.02 23.07
N ILE A 9 -1.69 10.79 22.01
CA ILE A 9 -1.35 12.22 21.95
C ILE A 9 -2.56 12.94 21.38
N ASP A 10 -3.02 14.01 22.04
CA ASP A 10 -4.15 14.81 21.58
C ASP A 10 -3.88 15.36 20.18
N GLY A 11 -4.84 15.18 19.27
CA GLY A 11 -4.73 15.59 17.87
C GLY A 11 -4.07 14.56 16.93
N VAL A 12 -3.51 13.46 17.44
CA VAL A 12 -3.00 12.36 16.62
C VAL A 12 -4.08 11.29 16.47
N ALA A 13 -4.48 11.00 15.24
CA ALA A 13 -5.56 10.04 14.96
C ALA A 13 -5.12 8.59 15.18
N PHE A 14 -3.92 8.23 14.73
CA PHE A 14 -3.34 6.90 14.88
C PHE A 14 -1.82 6.96 14.74
N ILE A 15 -1.15 5.91 15.25
CA ILE A 15 0.27 5.64 15.03
C ILE A 15 0.37 4.27 14.38
N GLU A 16 1.17 4.16 13.33
CA GLU A 16 1.42 2.92 12.61
C GLU A 16 2.93 2.74 12.47
N LYS A 17 3.41 1.51 12.65
CA LYS A 17 4.83 1.18 12.58
C LYS A 17 5.11 0.41 11.30
N CYS A 18 5.99 0.91 10.43
CA CYS A 18 6.45 0.14 9.28
C CYS A 18 7.23 -1.10 9.78
N VAL A 19 6.74 -2.29 9.46
CA VAL A 19 7.28 -3.58 9.94
C VAL A 19 7.84 -4.45 8.83
N ALA A 20 7.50 -4.19 7.57
CA ALA A 20 8.06 -4.90 6.42
C ALA A 20 8.01 -4.07 5.13
N GLU A 21 8.92 -4.37 4.21
CA GLU A 21 8.94 -3.85 2.85
C GLU A 21 9.21 -5.00 1.87
N PHE A 22 8.44 -5.05 0.78
CA PHE A 22 8.54 -6.08 -0.25
C PHE A 22 8.76 -5.44 -1.62
N ASN A 23 9.64 -6.06 -2.42
CA ASN A 23 9.72 -5.77 -3.85
C ASN A 23 8.85 -6.79 -4.57
N VAL A 24 7.89 -6.30 -5.36
CA VAL A 24 6.97 -7.12 -6.16
C VAL A 24 7.36 -6.97 -7.62
N GLY A 25 7.74 -8.06 -8.26
CA GLY A 25 7.97 -8.12 -9.70
C GLY A 25 6.67 -8.45 -10.43
N GLU A 26 6.27 -7.59 -11.37
CA GLU A 26 5.04 -7.72 -12.14
C GLU A 26 5.37 -7.33 -13.59
N LEU A 27 4.94 -8.14 -14.57
CA LEU A 27 5.42 -8.03 -15.96
C LEU A 27 4.30 -7.87 -16.99
N VAL A 28 3.04 -7.83 -16.56
CA VAL A 28 1.87 -8.00 -17.42
C VAL A 28 0.85 -6.87 -17.25
N LYS A 29 0.53 -6.49 -16.01
CA LYS A 29 -0.60 -5.61 -15.67
C LYS A 29 -0.21 -4.14 -15.53
N THR A 30 1.06 -3.84 -15.30
CA THR A 30 1.57 -2.49 -15.08
C THR A 30 2.66 -2.14 -16.10
N PRO A 31 2.86 -0.86 -16.44
CA PRO A 31 3.93 -0.43 -17.35
C PRO A 31 5.32 -0.51 -16.69
N TYR A 32 5.40 -0.91 -15.42
CA TYR A 32 6.62 -1.02 -14.64
C TYR A 32 6.91 -2.49 -14.35
N SER A 33 8.18 -2.90 -14.43
CA SER A 33 8.56 -4.29 -14.15
C SER A 33 8.53 -4.67 -12.66
N LYS A 34 8.38 -3.67 -11.78
CA LYS A 34 8.35 -3.84 -10.33
C LYS A 34 7.70 -2.66 -9.62
N PHE A 35 7.12 -2.94 -8.46
CA PHE A 35 6.69 -1.95 -7.47
C PHE A 35 7.02 -2.45 -6.05
N LYS A 36 6.81 -1.60 -5.04
CA LYS A 36 7.01 -1.92 -3.63
C LYS A 36 5.70 -1.98 -2.87
N VAL A 37 5.68 -2.80 -1.84
CA VAL A 37 4.63 -2.81 -0.81
C VAL A 37 5.27 -2.62 0.56
N LYS A 38 4.80 -1.64 1.34
CA LYS A 38 5.14 -1.50 2.76
C LYS A 38 3.97 -1.99 3.60
N ILE A 39 4.29 -2.71 4.67
CA ILE A 39 3.32 -3.19 5.64
C ILE A 39 3.55 -2.46 6.96
N PHE A 40 2.46 -1.94 7.51
CA PHE A 40 2.44 -1.25 8.78
C PHE A 40 1.63 -2.05 9.80
N GLU A 41 2.17 -2.14 11.01
CA GLU A 41 1.46 -2.64 12.18
C GLU A 41 0.71 -1.47 12.84
N ARG A 42 -0.54 -1.71 13.19
CA ARG A 42 -1.40 -0.78 13.92
C ARG A 42 -1.31 -1.01 15.43
N GLN A 43 -1.69 -0.01 16.20
CA GLN A 43 -1.71 -0.11 17.67
C GLN A 43 -2.61 -1.23 18.22
N ASN A 44 -3.55 -1.76 17.42
CA ASN A 44 -4.40 -2.88 17.78
C ASN A 44 -3.82 -4.26 17.37
N GLY A 45 -2.58 -4.30 16.85
CA GLY A 45 -1.91 -5.53 16.39
C GLY A 45 -2.35 -6.03 15.01
N THR A 46 -3.22 -5.30 14.30
CA THR A 46 -3.56 -5.61 12.90
C THR A 46 -2.56 -4.99 11.93
N PHE A 47 -2.56 -5.45 10.68
CA PHE A 47 -1.64 -5.01 9.65
C PHE A 47 -2.38 -4.37 8.48
N ILE A 48 -1.77 -3.35 7.90
CA ILE A 48 -2.22 -2.70 6.66
C ILE A 48 -1.04 -2.60 5.70
N GLY A 49 -1.29 -2.84 4.42
CA GLY A 49 -0.31 -2.69 3.36
C GLY A 49 -0.69 -1.61 2.36
N PHE A 50 0.33 -1.01 1.76
CA PHE A 50 0.19 0.01 0.73
C PHE A 50 1.17 -0.26 -0.42
N THR A 51 0.73 -0.07 -1.66
CA THR A 51 1.63 -0.03 -2.82
C THR A 51 2.25 1.36 -2.97
N ASN A 52 3.54 1.44 -3.35
CA ASN A 52 4.15 2.73 -3.72
C ASN A 52 3.72 3.20 -5.13
N LEU A 53 3.34 2.23 -5.98
CA LEU A 53 2.75 2.48 -7.28
C LEU A 53 1.26 2.74 -7.10
N GLN A 54 0.81 3.93 -7.45
CA GLN A 54 -0.55 4.40 -7.30
C GLN A 54 -1.22 4.49 -8.67
N ILE A 55 -2.54 4.31 -8.69
CA ILE A 55 -3.38 4.45 -9.89
C ILE A 55 -4.25 5.69 -9.71
N LYS A 56 -4.22 6.57 -10.71
CA LYS A 56 -5.07 7.77 -10.74
C LYS A 56 -6.52 7.40 -11.04
N ASP A 57 -7.46 8.00 -10.34
CA ASP A 57 -8.88 7.89 -10.68
C ASP A 57 -9.25 8.77 -11.90
N LYS A 58 -10.55 8.92 -12.16
CA LYS A 58 -11.06 9.72 -13.28
C LYS A 58 -10.79 11.22 -13.12
N ASP A 59 -10.60 11.68 -11.89
CA ASP A 59 -10.30 13.07 -11.54
C ASP A 59 -8.78 13.31 -11.46
N GLY A 60 -7.97 12.29 -11.74
CA GLY A 60 -6.51 12.35 -11.71
C GLY A 60 -5.91 12.17 -10.31
N CYS A 61 -6.71 11.84 -9.30
CA CYS A 61 -6.24 11.66 -7.92
C CYS A 61 -5.57 10.27 -7.79
N PRO A 62 -4.31 10.17 -7.33
CA PRO A 62 -3.62 8.89 -7.23
C PRO A 62 -4.00 8.13 -5.95
N TYR A 63 -4.23 6.81 -6.09
CA TYR A 63 -4.53 5.91 -4.98
C TYR A 63 -3.60 4.70 -4.98
N ALA A 64 -3.05 4.40 -3.81
CA ALA A 64 -2.37 3.13 -3.58
C ALA A 64 -3.37 1.96 -3.58
N GLY A 65 -2.88 0.78 -3.94
CA GLY A 65 -3.51 -0.47 -3.49
C GLY A 65 -3.38 -0.56 -1.97
N VAL A 66 -4.49 -0.83 -1.30
CA VAL A 66 -4.57 -0.97 0.15
C VAL A 66 -5.07 -2.35 0.49
N GLY A 67 -4.43 -3.02 1.44
CA GLY A 67 -4.90 -4.32 1.94
C GLY A 67 -4.74 -4.47 3.44
N HIS A 68 -5.50 -5.38 4.02
CA HIS A 68 -5.61 -5.59 5.46
C HIS A 68 -5.32 -7.05 5.84
N GLY A 69 -4.76 -7.26 7.04
CA GLY A 69 -4.52 -8.61 7.52
C GLY A 69 -4.27 -8.70 9.03
N GLU A 70 -4.45 -9.91 9.55
CA GLU A 70 -4.06 -10.27 10.92
C GLU A 70 -2.58 -10.66 11.00
N THR A 71 -1.92 -10.83 9.86
CA THR A 71 -0.48 -11.08 9.74
C THR A 71 0.10 -10.25 8.58
N ILE A 72 1.42 -10.12 8.55
CA ILE A 72 2.14 -9.44 7.46
C ILE A 72 1.83 -10.10 6.11
N GLU A 73 1.81 -11.43 6.05
CA GLU A 73 1.57 -12.19 4.82
C GLU A 73 0.15 -11.97 4.31
N LYS A 74 -0.86 -12.00 5.20
CA LYS A 74 -2.25 -11.75 4.81
C LYS A 74 -2.42 -10.32 4.28
N ALA A 75 -1.84 -9.33 4.95
CA ALA A 75 -1.91 -7.94 4.51
C ALA A 75 -1.20 -7.73 3.16
N LEU A 76 -0.04 -8.37 2.94
CA LEU A 76 0.67 -8.33 1.68
C LEU A 76 -0.16 -8.94 0.54
N GLU A 77 -0.69 -10.14 0.75
CA GLU A 77 -1.52 -10.82 -0.25
C GLU A 77 -2.76 -9.98 -0.60
N ASP A 78 -3.48 -9.49 0.40
CA ASP A 78 -4.67 -8.66 0.22
C ASP A 78 -4.34 -7.37 -0.55
N THR A 79 -3.22 -6.72 -0.21
CA THR A 79 -2.78 -5.48 -0.87
C THR A 79 -2.52 -5.69 -2.36
N ILE A 80 -1.81 -6.77 -2.72
CA ILE A 80 -1.47 -7.07 -4.11
C ILE A 80 -2.74 -7.46 -4.89
N ARG A 81 -3.62 -8.27 -4.29
CA ARG A 81 -4.88 -8.67 -4.93
C ARG A 81 -5.77 -7.46 -5.21
N TYR A 82 -5.99 -6.62 -4.20
CA TYR A 82 -6.78 -5.42 -4.35
C TYR A 82 -6.19 -4.46 -5.38
N PHE A 83 -4.87 -4.27 -5.39
CA PHE A 83 -4.21 -3.46 -6.42
C PHE A 83 -4.49 -3.99 -7.84
N PHE A 84 -4.45 -5.31 -8.05
CA PHE A 84 -4.77 -5.89 -9.36
C PHE A 84 -6.25 -5.75 -9.72
N GLU A 85 -7.16 -5.84 -8.74
CA GLU A 85 -8.58 -5.56 -8.97
C GLU A 85 -8.82 -4.09 -9.37
N MET A 86 -8.04 -3.15 -8.83
CA MET A 86 -8.10 -1.74 -9.26
C MET A 86 -7.69 -1.59 -10.73
N LEU A 87 -6.64 -2.30 -11.15
CA LEU A 87 -6.17 -2.28 -12.55
C LEU A 87 -7.23 -2.84 -13.51
N GLU A 88 -7.91 -3.93 -13.12
CA GLU A 88 -8.94 -4.58 -13.94
C GLU A 88 -10.21 -3.75 -14.13
N LYS A 89 -10.45 -2.75 -13.27
CA LYS A 89 -11.60 -1.83 -13.41
C LYS A 89 -11.39 -0.76 -14.49
N LYS A 90 -10.19 -0.65 -15.06
CA LYS A 90 -9.88 0.29 -16.15
C LYS A 90 -9.83 -0.44 -17.48
N ASP A 91 -10.58 0.06 -18.47
CA ASP A 91 -10.67 -0.55 -19.80
C ASP A 91 -9.33 -0.48 -20.57
N LEU A 92 -8.57 0.60 -20.38
CA LEU A 92 -7.25 0.79 -20.96
C LEU A 92 -6.36 1.50 -19.94
N LEU A 93 -5.21 0.89 -19.62
CA LEU A 93 -4.18 1.48 -18.76
C LEU A 93 -3.05 2.05 -19.61
N THR A 94 -2.68 3.29 -19.34
CA THR A 94 -1.54 3.97 -19.92
C THR A 94 -0.54 4.37 -18.83
N PRO A 95 0.72 4.67 -19.16
CA PRO A 95 1.69 5.14 -18.16
C PRO A 95 1.23 6.37 -17.36
N ASP A 96 0.43 7.25 -17.96
CA ASP A 96 -0.05 8.49 -17.31
C ASP A 96 -1.09 8.23 -16.20
N ASP A 97 -1.72 7.05 -16.23
CA ASP A 97 -2.65 6.58 -15.20
C ASP A 97 -1.95 6.24 -13.88
N PHE A 98 -0.62 6.25 -13.84
CA PHE A 98 0.17 5.86 -12.68
C PHE A 98 0.91 7.03 -12.06
N GLU A 99 1.13 6.92 -10.75
CA GLU A 99 2.05 7.77 -10.01
C GLU A 99 2.91 6.90 -9.10
N CYS A 100 4.22 7.09 -9.15
CA CYS A 100 5.14 6.42 -8.25
C CYS A 100 5.49 7.39 -7.12
N VAL A 101 5.04 7.08 -5.91
CA VAL A 101 5.58 7.75 -4.72
C VAL A 101 7.03 7.32 -4.58
N ASP A 102 7.91 8.27 -4.24
CA ASP A 102 9.32 7.97 -4.02
C ASP A 102 9.42 6.84 -2.98
N PRO A 103 10.09 5.72 -3.29
CA PRO A 103 10.14 4.56 -2.41
C PRO A 103 10.80 4.83 -1.04
N TYR A 104 11.57 5.91 -0.92
CA TYR A 104 12.18 6.38 0.32
C TYR A 104 11.31 7.40 1.07
N ASP A 105 10.47 8.16 0.37
CA ASP A 105 9.44 9.02 0.99
C ASP A 105 8.14 8.26 1.33
N PHE A 106 8.10 6.97 0.93
CA PHE A 106 7.04 6.01 1.25
C PHE A 106 7.06 5.54 2.70
#